data_AF-A0A2J6PHL5-F1
#
_entry.id   AF-A0A2J6PHL5-F1
#
_cell.length_a   1.000
_cell.length_b   1.000
_cell.length_c   1.000
_cell.angle_alpha   90.00
_cell.angle_beta   90.00
_cell.angle_gamma   90.00
#
_symmetry.space_group_name_H-M   'P 1'
#
loop_
_entity.id
_entity.type
_entity.pdbx_description
1 polymer ?
#
loop_
_entity_poly.entity_id
_entity_poly.type
_entity_poly.pdbx_seq_one_letter_code
_entity_poly.pdbx_strand_id
1 'polypeptide(L)'
;MTSIFIKQTAPPSPPLETTLATVQVHALSAGHLTLPEQHFVSPASATARSTVPSLSFLIQHENPETGKKTRIVFDLGIRRNLERYSEPIQHHALTRRPISTSPDVVKSLAAGGLTPDDIDFVIYSHVHWDHIGEPRDFDKSTFVVGSGATSLLQGPCTSLRGGHSFFESDLLPPGRTVELSDPNSPSMQNMENRKSTPDFHLPWTNHLNLPHVLDIFHDGSLFIVDAPGHLPGHINLLCRTSDTQYVYLGGDACHDRRIMRKEKAIGTWQDKEGFTCCIHADRRKAEETIERIKGLEERGVEVIFAHDVEWEQDPKKSGRFFGGRGAKGMACFLQNPKLTMSSLTPSQTSLKEKYISTLGPSSWTEGCESLLKLSPEMLAASLHLSSIPKKKSHLTPKIQSLIALSVDSASTHLYIPGIHKHIKSALASGASKDEIMETLELTSTLGIHACNIGVPLLVEVMKELGGYESHLEGKNGREEEREKLKREFTKKRGYWHEFWEDFLRLDPEFFEAYLEFSSVPWVKGKLEGEEGSGGVLEPKVKELIYCAFDVAATHLYQSGLKLHMRNALGYGASPEEIMEVLEIATLLSIHTLEVATPILEQYTSGKA
;
A
#
# COMPACT_ATOMS: atom_id res chain seq x y z
N MET A 1 44.40 57.49 4.95
CA MET A 1 44.05 56.27 4.20
C MET A 1 42.56 56.34 3.92
N THR A 2 42.20 56.36 2.62
CA THR A 2 41.00 55.76 1.98
C THR A 2 39.63 55.90 2.67
N SER A 3 38.53 56.25 2.02
CA SER A 3 38.25 56.61 0.63
C SER A 3 36.84 57.20 0.61
N ILE A 4 36.70 58.17 -0.28
CA ILE A 4 35.50 58.81 -0.81
C ILE A 4 34.36 57.81 -1.13
N PHE A 5 33.17 58.06 -0.60
CA PHE A 5 31.91 57.50 -1.11
C PHE A 5 31.29 58.51 -2.10
N ILE A 6 31.42 58.25 -3.40
CA ILE A 6 30.57 58.84 -4.43
C ILE A 6 29.69 57.71 -4.96
N LYS A 7 28.38 57.80 -4.66
CA LYS A 7 27.37 56.95 -5.28
C LYS A 7 27.29 57.29 -6.75
N GLN A 8 27.82 56.41 -7.59
CA GLN A 8 27.65 56.46 -9.03
C GLN A 8 26.29 55.80 -9.36
N THR A 9 25.31 56.61 -9.76
CA THR A 9 24.02 56.13 -10.26
C THR A 9 24.25 55.49 -11.63
N ALA A 10 24.04 54.18 -11.71
CA ALA A 10 23.90 53.50 -12.99
C ALA A 10 22.67 54.04 -13.75
N PRO A 11 22.71 54.12 -15.09
CA PRO A 11 21.54 54.53 -15.88
C PRO A 11 20.39 53.55 -15.66
N PRO A 12 19.12 54.00 -15.78
CA PRO A 12 17.98 53.13 -15.57
C PRO A 12 18.06 51.95 -16.54
N SER A 13 18.09 50.74 -15.98
CA SER A 13 17.81 49.52 -16.71
C SER A 13 16.50 49.68 -17.47
N PRO A 14 16.36 49.12 -18.69
CA PRO A 14 15.09 49.10 -19.41
C PRO A 14 13.99 48.53 -18.48
N PRO A 15 12.71 48.96 -18.66
CA PRO A 15 11.63 48.52 -17.80
C PRO A 15 11.64 46.99 -17.73
N LEU A 16 11.60 46.44 -16.51
CA LEU A 16 11.27 45.03 -16.31
C LEU A 16 9.87 44.82 -16.91
N GLU A 17 9.82 44.38 -18.16
CA GLU A 17 8.59 43.92 -18.76
C GLU A 17 8.17 42.60 -18.10
N THR A 18 6.87 42.55 -17.81
CA THR A 18 6.05 41.40 -17.41
C THR A 18 6.24 40.89 -15.98
N THR A 19 5.24 41.18 -15.14
CA THR A 19 4.83 40.28 -14.06
C THR A 19 4.55 38.92 -14.69
N LEU A 20 5.47 37.97 -14.53
CA LEU A 20 5.35 36.64 -15.13
C LEU A 20 4.15 35.92 -14.49
N ALA A 21 3.24 35.41 -15.31
CA ALA A 21 2.02 34.80 -14.82
C ALA A 21 2.32 33.48 -14.08
N THR A 22 1.38 33.05 -13.25
CA THR A 22 1.50 31.81 -12.46
C THR A 22 0.25 30.97 -12.61
N VAL A 23 0.40 29.66 -12.36
CA VAL A 23 -0.72 28.71 -12.31
C VAL A 23 -0.89 28.15 -10.91
N GLN A 24 -2.12 27.80 -10.56
CA GLN A 24 -2.40 26.98 -9.39
C GLN A 24 -2.36 25.51 -9.78
N VAL A 25 -1.68 24.69 -8.98
CA VAL A 25 -1.54 23.25 -9.21
C VAL A 25 -2.05 22.50 -7.99
N HIS A 26 -2.99 21.59 -8.22
CA HIS A 26 -3.51 20.69 -7.20
C HIS A 26 -3.39 19.24 -7.65
N ALA A 27 -2.99 18.36 -6.75
CA ALA A 27 -3.04 16.92 -7.00
C ALA A 27 -4.49 16.40 -6.92
N LEU A 28 -4.78 15.37 -7.71
CA LEU A 28 -6.01 14.62 -7.75
C LEU A 28 -5.65 13.15 -7.51
N SER A 29 -6.32 12.51 -6.55
CA SER A 29 -6.18 11.07 -6.36
C SER A 29 -6.94 10.37 -7.49
N ALA A 30 -6.26 9.50 -8.25
CA ALA A 30 -6.86 8.81 -9.38
C ALA A 30 -6.54 7.30 -9.37
N GLY A 31 -6.53 6.72 -8.16
CA GLY A 31 -6.32 5.30 -7.91
C GLY A 31 -4.91 4.94 -7.44
N HIS A 32 -4.74 3.66 -7.13
CA HIS A 32 -3.47 3.04 -6.70
C HIS A 32 -3.33 1.68 -7.36
N LEU A 33 -2.10 1.25 -7.60
CA LEU A 33 -1.78 -0.09 -8.10
C LEU A 33 -0.52 -0.63 -7.43
N THR A 34 -0.36 -1.96 -7.41
CA THR A 34 0.80 -2.62 -6.82
C THR A 34 1.77 -3.12 -7.88
N LEU A 35 2.96 -2.53 -7.90
CA LEU A 35 4.04 -2.84 -8.81
C LEU A 35 4.91 -3.98 -8.25
N PRO A 36 5.21 -5.04 -9.02
CA PRO A 36 6.29 -5.99 -8.68
C PRO A 36 7.65 -5.29 -8.88
N GLU A 37 8.40 -5.05 -7.82
CA GLU A 37 9.59 -4.18 -7.84
C GLU A 37 10.64 -4.63 -8.85
N GLN A 38 10.80 -5.94 -9.07
CA GLN A 38 11.76 -6.50 -10.04
C GLN A 38 11.59 -6.00 -11.49
N HIS A 39 10.41 -5.51 -11.88
CA HIS A 39 10.17 -4.97 -13.21
C HIS A 39 10.44 -3.47 -13.33
N PHE A 40 10.66 -2.78 -12.20
CA PHE A 40 10.81 -1.32 -12.15
C PHE A 40 12.17 -0.89 -11.62
N VAL A 41 12.71 -1.61 -10.63
CA VAL A 41 14.00 -1.29 -9.99
C VAL A 41 14.93 -2.50 -9.92
N SER A 42 16.24 -2.23 -9.91
CA SER A 42 17.29 -3.23 -9.72
C SER A 42 18.38 -2.72 -8.76
N PRO A 43 18.89 -3.55 -7.84
CA PRO A 43 18.43 -4.90 -7.53
C PRO A 43 17.12 -4.90 -6.74
N ALA A 44 16.27 -5.91 -6.93
CA ALA A 44 15.05 -6.13 -6.17
C ALA A 44 14.79 -7.63 -5.95
N SER A 45 14.09 -7.97 -4.86
CA SER A 45 13.65 -9.35 -4.62
C SER A 45 12.55 -9.74 -5.61
N ALA A 46 12.52 -11.00 -6.03
CA ALA A 46 11.51 -11.51 -6.96
C ALA A 46 10.07 -11.42 -6.40
N THR A 47 9.93 -11.37 -5.08
CA THR A 47 8.64 -11.26 -4.39
C THR A 47 8.32 -9.84 -3.90
N ALA A 48 9.24 -8.89 -4.06
CA ALA A 48 9.03 -7.52 -3.60
C ALA A 48 7.95 -6.82 -4.42
N ARG A 49 7.07 -6.12 -3.72
CA ARG A 49 5.92 -5.42 -4.30
C ARG A 49 5.72 -4.08 -3.58
N SER A 50 5.42 -3.03 -4.33
CA SER A 50 5.13 -1.70 -3.79
C SER A 50 3.82 -1.17 -4.34
N THR A 51 2.92 -0.72 -3.47
CA THR A 51 1.70 -0.01 -3.89
C THR A 51 2.03 1.46 -4.11
N VAL A 52 1.70 1.96 -5.29
CA VAL A 52 1.97 3.33 -5.75
C VAL A 52 0.67 4.02 -6.15
N PRO A 53 0.58 5.36 -6.01
CA PRO A 53 -0.56 6.11 -6.54
C PRO A 53 -0.51 6.15 -8.07
N SER A 54 -1.63 6.45 -8.71
CA SER A 54 -1.65 7.07 -10.02
C SER A 54 -2.20 8.49 -9.84
N LEU A 55 -1.30 9.45 -9.64
CA LEU A 55 -1.66 10.85 -9.41
C LEU A 55 -2.02 11.52 -10.72
N SER A 56 -3.10 12.31 -10.68
CA SER A 56 -3.46 13.27 -11.72
C SER A 56 -3.38 14.67 -11.16
N PHE A 57 -3.42 15.71 -11.99
CA PHE A 57 -3.28 17.09 -11.52
C PHE A 57 -4.29 18.02 -12.16
N LEU A 58 -4.88 18.91 -11.35
CA LEU A 58 -5.65 20.05 -11.80
C LEU A 58 -4.74 21.28 -11.86
N ILE A 59 -4.63 21.88 -13.04
CA ILE A 59 -3.91 23.12 -13.29
C ILE A 59 -4.94 24.20 -13.61
N GLN A 60 -4.86 25.33 -12.93
CA GLN A 60 -5.74 26.48 -13.15
C GLN A 60 -4.89 27.69 -13.50
N HIS A 61 -5.08 28.18 -14.72
CA HIS A 61 -4.50 29.42 -15.21
C HIS A 61 -5.57 30.51 -15.20
N GLU A 62 -5.22 31.70 -14.75
CA GLU A 62 -6.07 32.88 -14.85
C GLU A 62 -5.32 33.92 -15.66
N ASN A 63 -5.83 34.21 -16.86
CA ASN A 63 -5.18 35.14 -17.76
C ASN A 63 -5.20 36.56 -17.13
N PRO A 64 -4.03 37.18 -16.87
CA PRO A 64 -3.98 38.46 -16.15
C PRO A 64 -4.65 39.63 -16.90
N GLU A 65 -4.72 39.57 -18.23
CA GLU A 65 -5.31 40.62 -19.06
C GLU A 65 -6.83 40.52 -19.16
N THR A 66 -7.37 39.30 -19.21
CA THR A 66 -8.79 39.04 -19.49
C THR A 66 -9.58 38.52 -18.29
N GLY A 67 -8.90 38.05 -17.23
CA GLY A 67 -9.51 37.35 -16.10
C GLY A 67 -10.11 35.99 -16.45
N LYS A 68 -9.94 35.51 -17.69
CA LYS A 68 -10.45 34.21 -18.14
C LYS A 68 -9.68 33.10 -17.42
N LYS A 69 -10.42 32.21 -16.77
CA LYS A 69 -9.89 31.00 -16.13
C LYS A 69 -9.88 29.84 -17.12
N THR A 70 -8.73 29.21 -17.29
CA THR A 70 -8.57 27.96 -18.04
C THR A 70 -8.24 26.83 -17.07
N ARG A 71 -8.96 25.72 -17.14
CA ARG A 71 -8.76 24.54 -16.30
C ARG A 71 -8.26 23.36 -17.13
N ILE A 72 -7.14 22.80 -16.71
CA ILE A 72 -6.48 21.69 -17.37
C ILE A 72 -6.37 20.54 -16.38
N VAL A 73 -6.74 19.34 -16.79
CA VAL A 73 -6.43 18.12 -16.06
C VAL A 73 -5.27 17.42 -16.76
N PHE A 74 -4.22 17.10 -16.00
CA PHE A 74 -3.06 16.33 -16.46
C PHE A 74 -3.18 14.89 -15.96
N ASP A 75 -3.35 13.96 -16.89
CA ASP A 75 -3.75 12.56 -16.72
C ASP A 75 -5.11 12.34 -16.04
N LEU A 76 -5.70 11.15 -16.23
CA LEU A 76 -6.96 10.73 -15.62
C LEU A 76 -6.85 9.50 -14.70
N GLY A 77 -5.64 8.95 -14.56
CA GLY A 77 -5.31 7.82 -13.70
C GLY A 77 -5.95 6.50 -14.12
N ILE A 78 -6.38 5.69 -13.14
CA ILE A 78 -6.95 4.37 -13.36
C ILE A 78 -8.46 4.47 -13.60
N ARG A 79 -9.00 3.72 -14.58
CA ARG A 79 -10.45 3.64 -14.83
C ARG A 79 -11.18 3.17 -13.57
N ARG A 80 -12.28 3.86 -13.24
CA ARG A 80 -13.19 3.44 -12.15
C ARG A 80 -13.68 2.01 -12.28
N ASN A 81 -13.95 1.55 -13.50
CA ASN A 81 -14.38 0.19 -13.81
C ASN A 81 -13.32 -0.50 -14.66
N LEU A 82 -12.63 -1.48 -14.06
CA LEU A 82 -11.58 -2.25 -14.72
C LEU A 82 -12.11 -3.13 -15.87
N GLU A 83 -13.37 -3.53 -15.85
CA GLU A 83 -13.99 -4.36 -16.90
C GLU A 83 -14.15 -3.60 -18.23
N ARG A 84 -13.99 -2.28 -18.22
CA ARG A 84 -14.04 -1.44 -19.42
C ARG A 84 -12.71 -1.39 -20.17
N TYR A 85 -11.62 -1.81 -19.55
CA TYR A 85 -10.39 -2.02 -20.29
C TYR A 85 -10.54 -3.20 -21.25
N SER A 86 -9.74 -3.21 -22.31
CA SER A 86 -9.56 -4.41 -23.12
C SER A 86 -9.14 -5.66 -22.30
N GLU A 87 -9.52 -6.85 -22.76
CA GLU A 87 -9.20 -8.12 -22.08
C GLU A 87 -7.70 -8.30 -21.74
N PRO A 88 -6.73 -7.94 -22.61
CA PRO A 88 -5.31 -8.00 -22.27
C PRO A 88 -4.94 -7.14 -21.06
N ILE A 89 -5.49 -5.92 -20.97
CA ILE A 89 -5.24 -5.01 -19.85
C ILE A 89 -5.94 -5.51 -18.59
N GLN A 90 -7.13 -6.11 -18.68
CA GLN A 90 -7.78 -6.73 -17.53
C GLN A 90 -6.91 -7.84 -16.93
N HIS A 91 -6.33 -8.70 -17.77
CA HIS A 91 -5.37 -9.71 -17.32
C HIS A 91 -4.09 -9.09 -16.74
N HIS A 92 -3.57 -8.03 -17.36
CA HIS A 92 -2.41 -7.31 -16.84
C HIS A 92 -2.68 -6.75 -15.44
N ALA A 93 -3.85 -6.15 -15.23
CA ALA A 93 -4.29 -5.57 -13.96
C ALA A 93 -4.34 -6.61 -12.82
N LEU A 94 -4.59 -7.89 -13.11
CA LEU A 94 -4.51 -8.95 -12.08
C LEU A 94 -3.11 -9.05 -11.46
N THR A 95 -2.06 -8.83 -12.26
CA THR A 95 -0.66 -8.84 -11.79
C THR A 95 -0.30 -7.61 -10.96
N ARG A 96 -1.18 -6.60 -10.94
CA ARG A 96 -1.00 -5.31 -10.28
C ARG A 96 -1.86 -5.13 -9.04
N ARG A 97 -2.46 -6.21 -8.53
CA ARG A 97 -3.26 -6.19 -7.30
C ARG A 97 -2.41 -6.04 -6.02
N PRO A 98 -2.97 -5.41 -4.97
CA PRO A 98 -4.25 -4.68 -4.94
C PRO A 98 -4.28 -3.44 -5.85
N ILE A 99 -5.46 -3.16 -6.43
CA ILE A 99 -5.73 -1.93 -7.21
C ILE A 99 -6.87 -1.19 -6.54
N SER A 100 -6.71 0.12 -6.38
CA SER A 100 -7.78 1.05 -6.03
C SER A 100 -8.17 1.86 -7.26
N THR A 101 -9.48 1.99 -7.52
CA THR A 101 -10.03 2.81 -8.61
C THR A 101 -10.86 3.98 -8.09
N SER A 102 -10.85 4.22 -6.78
CA SER A 102 -11.62 5.29 -6.13
C SER A 102 -10.77 5.99 -5.05
N PRO A 103 -10.82 7.34 -4.97
CA PRO A 103 -11.49 8.23 -5.92
C PRO A 103 -10.85 8.14 -7.32
N ASP A 104 -11.68 8.29 -8.36
CA ASP A 104 -11.23 8.62 -9.71
C ASP A 104 -11.16 10.15 -9.85
N VAL A 105 -10.60 10.66 -10.95
CA VAL A 105 -10.47 12.10 -11.19
C VAL A 105 -11.80 12.85 -11.05
N VAL A 106 -12.91 12.28 -11.52
CA VAL A 106 -14.24 12.90 -11.40
C VAL A 106 -14.62 13.11 -9.94
N LYS A 107 -14.43 12.09 -9.08
CA LYS A 107 -14.66 12.24 -7.64
C LYS A 107 -13.70 13.24 -6.99
N SER A 108 -12.45 13.29 -7.43
CA SER A 108 -11.47 14.26 -6.91
C SER A 108 -11.80 15.70 -7.31
N LEU A 109 -12.26 15.95 -8.54
CA LEU A 109 -12.76 17.26 -8.97
C LEU A 109 -14.00 17.67 -8.16
N ALA A 110 -14.95 16.75 -8.01
CA ALA A 110 -16.18 16.99 -7.25
C ALA A 110 -15.90 17.34 -5.78
N ALA A 111 -14.85 16.79 -5.18
CA ALA A 111 -14.45 17.10 -3.81
C ALA A 111 -14.07 18.58 -3.61
N GLY A 112 -13.60 19.26 -4.67
CA GLY A 112 -13.34 20.70 -4.68
C GLY A 112 -14.41 21.53 -5.39
N GLY A 113 -15.57 20.94 -5.71
CA GLY A 113 -16.70 21.64 -6.29
C GLY A 113 -16.64 21.85 -7.81
N LEU A 114 -15.83 21.06 -8.52
CA LEU A 114 -15.78 21.06 -9.99
C LEU A 114 -16.39 19.78 -10.57
N THR A 115 -16.87 19.89 -11.79
CA THR A 115 -17.38 18.79 -12.62
C THR A 115 -16.51 18.63 -13.86
N PRO A 116 -16.60 17.51 -14.60
CA PRO A 116 -15.90 17.36 -15.87
C PRO A 116 -16.20 18.48 -16.88
N ASP A 117 -17.42 19.03 -16.85
CA ASP A 117 -17.84 20.16 -17.68
C ASP A 117 -17.06 21.45 -17.44
N ASP A 118 -16.44 21.59 -16.26
CA ASP A 118 -15.64 22.77 -15.90
C ASP A 118 -14.20 22.71 -16.44
N ILE A 119 -13.81 21.59 -17.05
CA ILE A 119 -12.45 21.32 -17.53
C ILE A 119 -12.36 21.61 -19.03
N ASP A 120 -11.50 22.55 -19.40
CA ASP A 120 -11.30 22.96 -20.78
C ASP A 120 -10.42 21.96 -21.55
N PHE A 121 -9.37 21.44 -20.89
CA PHE A 121 -8.40 20.54 -21.52
C PHE A 121 -8.07 19.34 -20.63
N VAL A 122 -7.89 18.18 -21.28
CA VAL A 122 -7.27 17.00 -20.67
C VAL A 122 -5.97 16.74 -21.43
N ILE A 123 -4.85 16.90 -20.75
CA ILE A 123 -3.53 16.61 -21.31
C ILE A 123 -3.09 15.25 -20.77
N TYR A 124 -2.82 14.29 -21.64
CA TYR A 124 -2.19 13.04 -21.21
C TYR A 124 -0.67 13.17 -21.25
N SER A 125 -0.02 12.77 -20.16
CA SER A 125 1.41 12.54 -20.15
C SER A 125 1.76 11.49 -21.21
N HIS A 126 0.96 10.43 -21.30
CA HIS A 126 1.02 9.41 -22.33
C HIS A 126 -0.23 8.51 -22.28
N VAL A 127 -0.46 7.71 -23.33
CA VAL A 127 -1.68 6.89 -23.49
C VAL A 127 -1.54 5.49 -22.89
N HIS A 128 -1.25 5.36 -21.58
CA HIS A 128 -1.14 4.06 -20.91
C HIS A 128 -2.28 3.80 -19.91
N TRP A 129 -2.60 2.52 -19.69
CA TRP A 129 -3.85 2.09 -19.06
C TRP A 129 -4.10 2.71 -17.67
N ASP A 130 -3.06 2.91 -16.86
CA ASP A 130 -3.11 3.49 -15.52
C ASP A 130 -3.02 5.02 -15.50
N HIS A 131 -3.02 5.69 -16.66
CA HIS A 131 -3.08 7.15 -16.81
C HIS A 131 -4.32 7.65 -17.55
N ILE A 132 -5.00 6.77 -18.31
CA ILE A 132 -6.05 7.19 -19.25
C ILE A 132 -7.42 7.44 -18.62
N GLY A 133 -7.71 6.86 -17.45
CA GLY A 133 -8.99 7.01 -16.75
C GLY A 133 -10.22 6.83 -17.64
N GLU A 134 -11.28 7.61 -17.40
CA GLU A 134 -12.50 7.58 -18.23
C GLU A 134 -12.65 8.88 -19.06
N PRO A 135 -12.11 8.92 -20.30
CA PRO A 135 -12.22 10.11 -21.15
C PRO A 135 -13.66 10.45 -21.53
N ARG A 136 -14.58 9.48 -21.47
CA ARG A 136 -16.00 9.67 -21.82
C ARG A 136 -16.75 10.62 -20.89
N ASP A 137 -16.22 10.89 -19.70
CA ASP A 137 -16.81 11.86 -18.78
C ASP A 137 -16.49 13.32 -19.17
N PHE A 138 -15.46 13.53 -20.00
CA PHE A 138 -14.97 14.83 -20.42
C PHE A 138 -15.41 15.13 -21.86
N ASP A 139 -16.72 15.17 -22.07
CA ASP A 139 -17.34 15.32 -23.39
C ASP A 139 -17.15 16.72 -24.02
N LYS A 140 -16.89 17.73 -23.19
CA LYS A 140 -16.62 19.12 -23.59
C LYS A 140 -15.14 19.49 -23.70
N SER A 141 -14.26 18.76 -23.04
CA SER A 141 -12.83 19.09 -22.99
C SER A 141 -12.13 18.81 -24.31
N THR A 142 -11.03 19.52 -24.61
CA THR A 142 -10.12 19.15 -25.69
C THR A 142 -9.00 18.28 -25.14
N PHE A 143 -8.72 17.16 -25.79
CA PHE A 143 -7.65 16.24 -25.42
C PHE A 143 -6.34 16.66 -26.11
N VAL A 144 -5.23 16.62 -25.38
CA VAL A 144 -3.90 16.92 -25.90
C VAL A 144 -2.97 15.76 -25.60
N VAL A 145 -2.23 15.32 -26.62
CA VAL A 145 -1.25 14.23 -26.52
C VAL A 145 0.05 14.59 -27.21
N GLY A 146 1.17 14.02 -26.75
CA GLY A 146 2.47 14.22 -27.38
C GLY A 146 2.58 13.54 -28.74
N SER A 147 3.58 13.97 -29.52
CA SER A 147 3.84 13.45 -30.86
C SER A 147 4.14 11.94 -30.86
N GLY A 148 3.37 11.17 -31.63
CA GLY A 148 3.49 9.72 -31.73
C GLY A 148 2.45 8.95 -30.91
N ALA A 149 1.67 9.62 -30.04
CA ALA A 149 0.64 8.97 -29.25
C ALA A 149 -0.49 8.40 -30.12
N THR A 150 -0.93 9.12 -31.16
CA THR A 150 -2.01 8.63 -32.05
C THR A 150 -1.59 7.38 -32.80
N SER A 151 -0.29 7.25 -33.13
CA SER A 151 0.25 6.04 -33.78
C SER A 151 0.14 4.80 -32.90
N LEU A 152 0.23 4.94 -31.57
CA LEU A 152 0.01 3.83 -30.63
C LEU A 152 -1.44 3.34 -30.63
N LEU A 153 -2.41 4.23 -30.89
CA LEU A 153 -3.83 3.90 -30.89
C LEU A 153 -4.27 3.17 -32.18
N GLN A 154 -3.46 3.14 -33.24
CA GLN A 154 -3.83 2.54 -34.53
C GLN A 154 -3.75 1.01 -34.60
N GLY A 155 -3.32 0.34 -33.52
CA GLY A 155 -3.27 -1.12 -33.42
C GLY A 155 -2.04 -1.62 -32.65
N PRO A 156 -1.87 -2.95 -32.50
CA PRO A 156 -0.76 -3.52 -31.73
C PRO A 156 0.58 -3.11 -32.33
N CYS A 157 1.34 -2.32 -31.57
CA CYS A 157 2.68 -1.88 -31.94
C CYS A 157 3.67 -3.04 -31.78
N THR A 158 4.18 -3.59 -32.89
CA THR A 158 5.05 -4.78 -32.86
C THR A 158 6.41 -4.55 -32.18
N SER A 159 6.81 -3.29 -31.97
CA SER A 159 8.05 -2.92 -31.29
C SER A 159 7.92 -2.81 -29.77
N LEU A 160 6.70 -2.73 -29.23
CA LEU A 160 6.45 -2.67 -27.79
C LEU A 160 6.02 -4.05 -27.28
N ARG A 161 6.81 -4.61 -26.35
CA ARG A 161 6.58 -5.94 -25.77
C ARG A 161 6.00 -5.81 -24.36
N GLY A 162 5.01 -6.64 -24.04
CA GLY A 162 4.45 -6.75 -22.70
C GLY A 162 2.93 -6.66 -22.67
N GLY A 163 2.30 -7.33 -21.70
CA GLY A 163 0.83 -7.35 -21.57
C GLY A 163 0.19 -6.00 -21.22
N HIS A 164 0.99 -4.97 -20.96
CA HIS A 164 0.55 -3.60 -20.70
C HIS A 164 0.61 -2.69 -21.95
N SER A 165 1.27 -3.12 -23.02
CA SER A 165 1.39 -2.38 -24.28
C SER A 165 0.19 -2.62 -25.20
N PHE A 166 -1.02 -2.45 -24.65
CA PHE A 166 -2.27 -2.54 -25.41
C PHE A 166 -3.00 -1.20 -25.34
N PHE A 167 -3.31 -0.66 -26.51
CA PHE A 167 -3.82 0.69 -26.66
C PHE A 167 -5.18 0.66 -27.36
N GLU A 168 -6.14 1.40 -26.83
CA GLU A 168 -7.54 1.40 -27.29
C GLU A 168 -7.69 2.37 -28.47
N SER A 169 -8.04 1.87 -29.65
CA SER A 169 -8.15 2.70 -30.87
C SER A 169 -9.24 3.77 -30.80
N ASP A 170 -10.23 3.58 -29.93
CA ASP A 170 -11.33 4.51 -29.67
C ASP A 170 -11.13 5.34 -28.39
N LEU A 171 -9.92 5.35 -27.81
CA LEU A 171 -9.63 6.06 -26.57
C LEU A 171 -9.90 7.57 -26.68
N LEU A 172 -9.41 8.18 -27.75
CA LEU A 172 -9.42 9.63 -27.94
C LEU A 172 -10.48 10.04 -28.97
N PRO A 173 -11.27 11.11 -28.71
CA PRO A 173 -12.29 11.58 -29.65
C PRO A 173 -11.65 12.29 -30.86
N PRO A 174 -11.80 11.80 -32.11
CA PRO A 174 -11.09 12.35 -33.28
C PRO A 174 -11.34 13.84 -33.55
N GLY A 175 -12.52 14.36 -33.20
CA GLY A 175 -12.89 15.77 -33.42
C GLY A 175 -12.48 16.74 -32.30
N ARG A 176 -11.89 16.24 -31.21
CA ARG A 176 -11.49 17.04 -30.04
C ARG A 176 -10.12 16.63 -29.49
N THR A 177 -9.25 16.11 -30.36
CA THR A 177 -7.90 15.68 -29.98
C THR A 177 -6.87 16.48 -30.75
N VAL A 178 -5.89 17.01 -30.03
CA VAL A 178 -4.72 17.71 -30.57
C VAL A 178 -3.49 16.86 -30.28
N GLU A 179 -2.79 16.44 -31.33
CA GLU A 179 -1.46 15.84 -31.21
C GLU A 179 -0.41 16.91 -31.44
N LEU A 180 0.52 17.04 -30.49
CA LEU A 180 1.61 18.01 -30.57
C LEU A 180 2.56 17.68 -31.74
N SER A 181 3.20 18.73 -32.28
CA SER A 181 4.20 18.59 -33.32
C SER A 181 5.42 17.79 -32.83
N ASP A 182 6.13 17.13 -33.74
CA ASP A 182 7.36 16.40 -33.40
C ASP A 182 8.45 17.39 -32.92
N PRO A 183 9.02 17.21 -31.71
CA PRO A 183 10.10 18.03 -31.18
C PRO A 183 11.35 18.13 -32.06
N ASN A 184 11.57 17.15 -32.95
CA ASN A 184 12.73 17.09 -33.84
C ASN A 184 12.45 17.67 -35.23
N SER A 185 11.20 18.01 -35.53
CA SER A 185 10.82 18.54 -36.84
C SER A 185 11.06 20.06 -36.93
N PRO A 186 11.62 20.57 -38.04
CA PRO A 186 11.85 22.00 -38.22
C PRO A 186 10.52 22.76 -38.23
N SER A 187 10.43 23.83 -37.43
CA SER A 187 9.22 24.65 -37.31
C SER A 187 8.89 25.33 -38.64
N MET A 188 7.71 25.05 -39.19
CA MET A 188 7.17 25.72 -40.38
C MET A 188 5.78 26.30 -40.10
N GLN A 189 5.65 27.29 -39.21
CA GLN A 189 4.40 28.05 -39.07
C GLN A 189 4.64 29.53 -38.76
N ASN A 190 3.82 30.39 -39.38
CA ASN A 190 3.73 31.82 -39.11
C ASN A 190 2.95 32.05 -37.81
N MET A 191 3.53 32.77 -36.85
CA MET A 191 2.88 33.12 -35.58
C MET A 191 1.75 34.14 -35.81
N GLU A 192 0.49 33.72 -35.66
CA GLU A 192 -0.60 34.64 -35.35
C GLU A 192 -0.81 34.68 -33.83
N ASN A 193 -0.42 35.79 -33.20
CA ASN A 193 -0.55 36.02 -31.76
C ASN A 193 -2.03 36.01 -31.31
N ARG A 194 -2.55 34.85 -30.87
CA ARG A 194 -3.82 34.78 -30.13
C ARG A 194 -3.54 34.66 -28.63
N LYS A 195 -3.27 35.80 -28.00
CA LYS A 195 -2.87 35.93 -26.57
C LYS A 195 -3.91 35.47 -25.52
N SER A 196 -5.06 34.91 -25.90
CA SER A 196 -6.20 34.67 -24.99
C SER A 196 -6.64 33.20 -24.84
N THR A 197 -5.98 32.26 -25.52
CA THR A 197 -6.24 30.80 -25.42
C THR A 197 -4.92 30.02 -25.48
N PRO A 198 -4.83 28.84 -24.84
CA PRO A 198 -3.68 27.96 -25.00
C PRO A 198 -3.38 27.70 -26.48
N ASP A 199 -2.12 27.81 -26.89
CA ASP A 199 -1.65 27.45 -28.22
C ASP A 199 -0.79 26.18 -28.16
N PHE A 200 -1.26 25.13 -28.82
CA PHE A 200 -0.61 23.81 -28.89
C PHE A 200 0.16 23.58 -30.20
N HIS A 201 0.17 24.57 -31.10
CA HIS A 201 0.85 24.50 -32.40
C HIS A 201 2.14 25.30 -32.43
N LEU A 202 2.63 25.71 -31.25
CA LEU A 202 3.86 26.46 -31.10
C LEU A 202 5.10 25.66 -31.52
N PRO A 203 6.16 26.34 -31.98
CA PRO A 203 7.44 25.71 -32.16
C PRO A 203 8.04 25.31 -30.81
N TRP A 204 8.69 24.15 -30.76
CA TRP A 204 9.46 23.72 -29.60
C TRP A 204 10.65 24.64 -29.38
N THR A 205 10.84 25.09 -28.13
CA THR A 205 11.93 25.96 -27.70
C THR A 205 12.70 25.35 -26.54
N ASN A 206 13.84 25.92 -26.16
CA ASN A 206 14.56 25.51 -24.96
C ASN A 206 14.17 26.37 -23.75
N HIS A 207 14.12 25.76 -22.57
CA HIS A 207 13.90 26.46 -21.33
C HIS A 207 14.64 25.75 -20.18
N LEU A 208 15.43 26.50 -19.39
CA LEU A 208 16.33 25.92 -18.39
C LEU A 208 17.28 24.87 -19.01
N ASN A 209 17.32 23.66 -18.47
CA ASN A 209 18.05 22.51 -19.01
C ASN A 209 17.16 21.58 -19.87
N LEU A 210 15.95 22.01 -20.20
CA LEU A 210 15.01 21.27 -21.04
C LEU A 210 15.17 21.69 -22.51
N PRO A 211 15.45 20.75 -23.43
CA PRO A 211 15.74 21.08 -24.83
C PRO A 211 14.49 21.45 -25.64
N HIS A 212 13.34 20.88 -25.30
CA HIS A 212 12.09 21.06 -26.04
C HIS A 212 10.93 21.30 -25.07
N VAL A 213 10.43 22.53 -25.06
CA VAL A 213 9.23 22.96 -24.32
C VAL A 213 8.30 23.82 -25.17
N LEU A 214 7.02 23.85 -24.78
CA LEU A 214 5.98 24.73 -25.32
C LEU A 214 5.38 25.57 -24.20
N ASP A 215 5.55 26.89 -24.24
CA ASP A 215 4.86 27.84 -23.35
C ASP A 215 3.46 28.12 -23.90
N ILE A 216 2.49 27.30 -23.53
CA ILE A 216 1.18 27.29 -24.19
C ILE A 216 0.36 28.57 -23.94
N PHE A 217 0.71 29.35 -22.91
CA PHE A 217 0.05 30.62 -22.61
C PHE A 217 0.87 31.85 -23.02
N HIS A 218 2.10 31.67 -23.50
CA HIS A 218 3.03 32.74 -23.87
C HIS A 218 3.38 33.72 -22.73
N ASP A 219 3.22 33.29 -21.48
CA ASP A 219 3.39 34.11 -20.29
C ASP A 219 4.33 33.48 -19.25
N GLY A 220 4.95 32.35 -19.60
CA GLY A 220 5.88 31.61 -18.77
C GLY A 220 5.24 30.88 -17.59
N SER A 221 3.92 30.73 -17.57
CA SER A 221 3.19 30.13 -16.44
C SER A 221 3.10 28.60 -16.52
N LEU A 222 3.00 28.03 -17.73
CA LEU A 222 2.86 26.59 -17.95
C LEU A 222 3.57 26.15 -19.23
N PHE A 223 4.51 25.22 -19.06
CA PHE A 223 5.24 24.62 -20.17
C PHE A 223 4.88 23.14 -20.32
N ILE A 224 4.57 22.71 -21.55
CA ILE A 224 4.62 21.30 -21.92
C ILE A 224 6.07 20.94 -22.23
N VAL A 225 6.54 19.80 -21.73
CA VAL A 225 7.93 19.35 -21.82
C VAL A 225 7.99 18.01 -22.53
N ASP A 226 8.79 17.91 -23.59
CA ASP A 226 9.11 16.61 -24.21
C ASP A 226 9.90 15.75 -23.21
N ALA A 227 9.44 14.51 -22.99
CA ALA A 227 10.00 13.61 -21.99
C ALA A 227 10.17 12.19 -22.56
N PRO A 228 11.05 12.00 -23.56
CA PRO A 228 11.14 10.74 -24.29
C PRO A 228 11.75 9.62 -23.44
N GLY A 229 11.40 8.38 -23.78
CA GLY A 229 12.00 7.17 -23.22
C GLY A 229 10.96 6.13 -22.79
N HIS A 230 9.91 6.54 -22.09
CA HIS A 230 8.89 5.61 -21.61
C HIS A 230 8.00 5.06 -22.74
N LEU A 231 7.23 5.93 -23.40
CA LEU A 231 6.41 5.58 -24.57
C LEU A 231 6.48 6.70 -25.62
N PRO A 232 6.25 6.40 -26.92
CA PRO A 232 6.04 7.44 -27.93
C PRO A 232 4.95 8.43 -27.51
N GLY A 233 5.20 9.73 -27.68
CA GLY A 233 4.29 10.79 -27.24
C GLY A 233 4.34 11.12 -25.75
N HIS A 234 5.30 10.60 -24.99
CA HIS A 234 5.42 10.89 -23.56
C HIS A 234 5.88 12.34 -23.30
N ILE A 235 5.05 13.10 -22.57
CA ILE A 235 5.24 14.51 -22.21
C ILE A 235 5.03 14.73 -20.71
N ASN A 236 5.64 15.79 -20.18
CA ASN A 236 5.51 16.24 -18.79
C ASN A 236 5.12 17.72 -18.75
N LEU A 237 4.81 18.26 -17.57
CA LEU A 237 4.51 19.68 -17.39
C LEU A 237 5.51 20.35 -16.45
N LEU A 238 5.92 21.58 -16.76
CA LEU A 238 6.63 22.49 -15.86
C LEU A 238 5.72 23.68 -15.57
N CYS A 239 5.28 23.79 -14.32
CA CYS A 239 4.29 24.76 -13.87
C CYS A 239 4.97 25.81 -13.00
N ARG A 240 4.81 27.09 -13.31
CA ARG A 240 5.26 28.18 -12.44
C ARG A 240 4.16 28.51 -11.43
N THR A 241 4.43 28.30 -10.15
CA THR A 241 3.41 28.47 -9.08
C THR A 241 3.58 29.74 -8.27
N SER A 242 4.73 30.42 -8.39
CA SER A 242 4.97 31.74 -7.81
C SER A 242 6.09 32.46 -8.56
N ASP A 243 6.48 33.65 -8.10
CA ASP A 243 7.59 34.41 -8.68
C ASP A 243 8.90 33.63 -8.72
N THR A 244 9.10 32.71 -7.76
CA THR A 244 10.37 31.98 -7.57
C THR A 244 10.23 30.46 -7.58
N GLN A 245 9.01 29.92 -7.62
CA GLN A 245 8.78 28.48 -7.49
C GLN A 245 8.19 27.87 -8.75
N TYR A 246 8.71 26.68 -9.06
CA TYR A 246 8.20 25.81 -10.12
C TYR A 246 7.89 24.43 -9.55
N VAL A 247 6.89 23.79 -10.15
CA VAL A 247 6.53 22.40 -9.91
C VAL A 247 6.63 21.67 -11.25
N TYR A 248 7.36 20.56 -11.28
CA TYR A 248 7.46 19.67 -12.43
C TYR A 248 6.58 18.44 -12.19
N LEU A 249 5.65 18.20 -13.11
CA LEU A 249 4.70 17.08 -13.07
C LEU A 249 5.16 16.04 -14.09
N GLY A 250 5.66 14.91 -13.58
CA GLY A 250 6.13 13.80 -14.39
C GLY A 250 5.11 12.67 -14.46
N GLY A 251 4.79 12.20 -15.66
CA GLY A 251 4.17 10.87 -15.83
C GLY A 251 5.18 9.76 -15.53
N ASP A 252 5.19 8.73 -16.38
CA ASP A 252 6.07 7.57 -16.29
C ASP A 252 7.51 7.82 -16.77
N ALA A 253 7.98 9.07 -16.66
CA ALA A 253 9.38 9.42 -16.83
C ALA A 253 10.26 8.74 -15.76
N CYS A 254 9.73 8.49 -14.57
CA CYS A 254 10.40 7.75 -13.50
C CYS A 254 9.36 7.13 -12.56
N HIS A 255 9.37 5.79 -12.42
CA HIS A 255 8.41 5.07 -11.56
C HIS A 255 8.82 5.03 -10.08
N ASP A 256 10.09 5.28 -9.77
CA ASP A 256 10.62 5.16 -8.41
C ASP A 256 11.74 6.17 -8.14
N ARG A 257 11.57 6.99 -7.09
CA ARG A 257 12.52 8.05 -6.72
C ARG A 257 13.94 7.54 -6.43
N ARG A 258 14.08 6.28 -6.00
CA ARG A 258 15.36 5.63 -5.74
C ARG A 258 16.21 5.54 -7.02
N ILE A 259 15.58 5.51 -8.20
CA ILE A 259 16.29 5.58 -9.50
C ILE A 259 16.92 6.96 -9.69
N MET A 260 16.15 8.03 -9.49
CA MET A 260 16.64 9.41 -9.63
C MET A 260 17.75 9.74 -8.62
N ARG A 261 17.66 9.18 -7.40
CA ARG A 261 18.70 9.29 -6.35
C ARG A 261 19.93 8.40 -6.58
N LYS A 262 19.93 7.57 -7.63
CA LYS A 262 20.98 6.58 -7.95
C LYS A 262 21.17 5.51 -6.86
N GLU A 263 20.13 5.25 -6.07
CA GLU A 263 20.07 4.16 -5.08
C GLU A 263 19.67 2.82 -5.72
N LYS A 264 18.92 2.89 -6.84
CA LYS A 264 18.51 1.77 -7.68
C LYS A 264 18.76 2.10 -9.15
N ALA A 265 18.90 1.07 -9.97
CA ALA A 265 18.87 1.18 -11.43
C ALA A 265 17.47 0.84 -11.96
N ILE A 266 17.18 1.21 -13.22
CA ILE A 266 15.97 0.76 -13.93
C ILE A 266 15.98 -0.77 -14.03
N GLY A 267 14.86 -1.39 -13.65
CA GLY A 267 14.66 -2.83 -13.72
C GLY A 267 14.61 -3.36 -15.15
N THR A 268 15.18 -4.55 -15.37
CA THR A 268 15.08 -5.29 -16.64
C THR A 268 14.85 -6.76 -16.34
N TRP A 269 14.02 -7.43 -17.14
CA TRP A 269 13.68 -8.84 -16.96
C TRP A 269 13.74 -9.59 -18.30
N GLN A 270 13.73 -10.92 -18.27
CA GLN A 270 13.63 -11.74 -19.48
C GLN A 270 12.17 -12.13 -19.70
N ASP A 271 11.66 -11.96 -20.92
CA ASP A 271 10.36 -12.52 -21.31
C ASP A 271 10.44 -14.05 -21.55
N LYS A 272 9.30 -14.67 -21.88
CA LYS A 272 9.21 -16.12 -22.13
C LYS A 272 10.03 -16.57 -23.35
N GLU A 273 10.39 -15.65 -24.23
CA GLU A 273 11.18 -15.89 -25.44
C GLU A 273 12.67 -15.58 -25.22
N GLY A 274 13.06 -15.13 -24.02
CA GLY A 274 14.43 -14.80 -23.67
C GLY A 274 14.89 -13.42 -24.15
N PHE A 275 13.96 -12.50 -24.45
CA PHE A 275 14.30 -11.11 -24.72
C PHE A 275 14.35 -10.29 -23.43
N THR A 276 15.36 -9.44 -23.33
CA THR A 276 15.46 -8.46 -22.26
C THR A 276 14.40 -7.38 -22.44
N CYS A 277 13.44 -7.32 -21.52
CA CYS A 277 12.40 -6.33 -21.43
C CYS A 277 12.72 -5.23 -20.41
N CYS A 278 12.12 -4.08 -20.61
CA CYS A 278 12.20 -2.88 -19.78
C CYS A 278 10.83 -2.20 -19.78
N ILE A 279 10.48 -1.50 -18.69
CA ILE A 279 9.22 -0.74 -18.64
C ILE A 279 9.25 0.47 -19.60
N HIS A 280 10.43 0.99 -19.89
CA HIS A 280 10.64 2.06 -20.87
C HIS A 280 10.96 1.49 -22.25
N ALA A 281 10.28 1.99 -23.28
CA ALA A 281 10.51 1.64 -24.68
C ALA A 281 11.94 1.93 -25.16
N ASP A 282 12.53 3.04 -24.71
CA ASP A 282 13.93 3.40 -24.90
C ASP A 282 14.56 3.76 -23.55
N ARG A 283 15.19 2.76 -22.92
CA ARG A 283 15.82 2.89 -21.61
C ARG A 283 16.86 4.02 -21.57
N ARG A 284 17.69 4.17 -22.60
CA ARG A 284 18.75 5.19 -22.62
C ARG A 284 18.13 6.59 -22.62
N LYS A 285 17.13 6.82 -23.46
CA LYS A 285 16.41 8.11 -23.47
C LYS A 285 15.69 8.36 -22.13
N ALA A 286 15.13 7.33 -21.50
CA ALA A 286 14.52 7.46 -20.18
C ALA A 286 15.57 7.88 -19.12
N GLU A 287 16.76 7.27 -19.11
CA GLU A 287 17.86 7.66 -18.21
C GLU A 287 18.31 9.11 -18.45
N GLU A 288 18.40 9.56 -19.70
CA GLU A 288 18.69 10.97 -20.03
C GLU A 288 17.59 11.93 -19.53
N THR A 289 16.32 11.55 -19.70
CA THR A 289 15.17 12.32 -19.22
C THR A 289 15.18 12.41 -17.70
N ILE A 290 15.47 11.33 -16.98
CA ILE A 290 15.60 11.31 -15.52
C ILE A 290 16.72 12.25 -15.06
N GLU A 291 17.88 12.26 -15.73
CA GLU A 291 18.98 13.17 -15.37
C GLU A 291 18.62 14.65 -15.60
N ARG A 292 17.85 14.96 -16.66
CA ARG A 292 17.31 16.33 -16.86
C ARG A 292 16.36 16.73 -15.75
N ILE A 293 15.45 15.85 -15.34
CA ILE A 293 14.50 16.09 -14.25
C ILE A 293 15.24 16.28 -12.92
N LYS A 294 16.25 15.44 -12.65
CA LYS A 294 17.12 15.59 -11.48
C LYS A 294 17.80 16.96 -11.45
N GLY A 295 18.31 17.43 -12.59
CA GLY A 295 18.90 18.77 -12.72
C GLY A 295 17.93 19.91 -12.43
N LEU A 296 16.62 19.71 -12.63
CA LEU A 296 15.60 20.67 -12.20
C LEU A 296 15.43 20.66 -10.68
N GLU A 297 15.35 19.47 -10.06
CA GLU A 297 15.21 19.34 -8.60
C GLU A 297 16.40 19.96 -7.86
N GLU A 298 17.62 19.75 -8.34
CA GLU A 298 18.84 20.38 -7.80
C GLU A 298 18.82 21.91 -7.89
N ARG A 299 18.04 22.48 -8.82
CA ARG A 299 17.83 23.93 -8.98
C ARG A 299 16.64 24.45 -8.18
N GLY A 300 16.02 23.63 -7.35
CA GLY A 300 14.92 24.00 -6.46
C GLY A 300 13.52 23.85 -7.04
N VAL A 301 13.36 23.18 -8.18
CA VAL A 301 12.04 22.82 -8.73
C VAL A 301 11.46 21.65 -7.92
N GLU A 302 10.21 21.74 -7.48
CA GLU A 302 9.51 20.62 -6.84
C GLU A 302 9.12 19.58 -7.90
N VAL A 303 9.69 18.37 -7.86
CA VAL A 303 9.38 17.29 -8.80
C VAL A 303 8.37 16.32 -8.20
N ILE A 304 7.28 16.05 -8.92
CA ILE A 304 6.22 15.12 -8.52
C ILE A 304 5.99 14.13 -9.68
N PHE A 305 6.22 12.84 -9.44
CA PHE A 305 5.88 11.78 -10.39
C PHE A 305 4.48 11.22 -10.15
N ALA A 306 3.85 10.66 -11.18
CA ALA A 306 2.53 10.04 -11.09
C ALA A 306 2.47 8.92 -10.03
N HIS A 307 3.55 8.16 -9.89
CA HIS A 307 3.70 7.07 -8.93
C HIS A 307 4.51 7.45 -7.67
N ASP A 308 4.60 8.74 -7.34
CA ASP A 308 5.43 9.23 -6.24
C ASP A 308 4.81 8.96 -4.85
N VAL A 309 5.14 7.79 -4.30
CA VAL A 309 4.72 7.35 -2.97
C VAL A 309 5.19 8.30 -1.86
N GLU A 310 6.43 8.78 -1.95
CA GLU A 310 7.01 9.64 -0.92
C GLU A 310 6.30 11.00 -0.88
N TRP A 311 5.99 11.55 -2.05
CA TRP A 311 5.26 12.81 -2.16
C TRP A 311 3.80 12.66 -1.70
N GLU A 312 3.11 11.60 -2.12
CA GLU A 312 1.73 11.37 -1.71
C GLU A 312 1.64 11.18 -0.18
N GLN A 313 2.54 10.41 0.43
CA GLN A 313 2.45 10.09 1.86
C GLN A 313 2.93 11.21 2.78
N ASP A 314 3.59 12.27 2.29
CA ASP A 314 4.04 13.38 3.13
C ASP A 314 2.84 14.14 3.72
N PRO A 315 2.63 14.12 5.06
CA PRO A 315 1.49 14.78 5.70
C PRO A 315 1.43 16.29 5.41
N LYS A 316 2.59 16.92 5.15
CA LYS A 316 2.67 18.35 4.82
C LYS A 316 2.08 18.68 3.44
N LYS A 317 1.93 17.67 2.57
CA LYS A 317 1.37 17.80 1.22
C LYS A 317 -0.12 17.52 1.15
N SER A 318 -0.76 17.09 2.25
CA SER A 318 -2.20 16.82 2.31
C SER A 318 -3.08 18.00 1.86
N GLY A 319 -2.65 19.24 2.11
CA GLY A 319 -3.33 20.47 1.65
C GLY A 319 -3.12 20.81 0.17
N ARG A 320 -2.26 20.07 -0.56
CA ARG A 320 -1.96 20.29 -1.99
C ARG A 320 -2.91 19.54 -2.93
N PHE A 321 -3.84 18.76 -2.39
CA PHE A 321 -4.88 18.11 -3.19
C PHE A 321 -6.12 18.96 -3.29
N PHE A 322 -6.78 18.89 -4.43
CA PHE A 322 -7.99 19.66 -4.68
C PHE A 322 -9.13 19.22 -3.73
N GLY A 323 -9.87 20.19 -3.17
CA GLY A 323 -10.93 19.89 -2.19
C GLY A 323 -10.43 19.47 -0.80
N GLY A 324 -9.14 19.69 -0.48
CA GLY A 324 -8.60 19.55 0.87
C GLY A 324 -8.53 18.11 1.42
N ARG A 325 -8.62 17.12 0.54
CA ARG A 325 -8.50 15.69 0.88
C ARG A 325 -7.31 15.05 0.16
N GLY A 326 -6.12 15.54 0.48
CA GLY A 326 -4.89 14.91 0.05
C GLY A 326 -4.41 13.83 0.98
N ALA A 327 -3.92 12.73 0.39
CA ALA A 327 -3.25 11.66 1.11
C ALA A 327 -4.09 10.97 2.21
N LYS A 328 -5.38 10.73 1.95
CA LYS A 328 -6.09 9.61 2.62
C LYS A 328 -6.13 8.34 1.76
N GLY A 329 -5.49 8.35 0.59
CA GLY A 329 -5.42 7.21 -0.33
C GLY A 329 -4.52 6.08 0.17
N MET A 330 -3.34 6.39 0.71
CA MET A 330 -2.48 5.36 1.31
C MET A 330 -2.79 5.08 2.78
N ALA A 331 -3.31 6.07 3.51
CA ALA A 331 -3.95 5.80 4.78
C ALA A 331 -5.01 4.72 4.53
N CYS A 332 -5.81 4.75 3.46
CA CYS A 332 -6.86 3.77 3.20
C CYS A 332 -6.42 2.29 3.06
N PHE A 333 -5.13 1.97 2.96
CA PHE A 333 -4.63 0.58 3.02
C PHE A 333 -4.12 0.15 4.41
N LEU A 334 -4.07 1.07 5.40
CA LEU A 334 -3.86 0.80 6.83
C LEU A 334 -4.72 1.65 7.80
N GLN A 335 -5.70 2.40 7.30
CA GLN A 335 -6.49 3.49 7.91
C GLN A 335 -7.47 4.08 6.88
N ASN A 336 -8.62 3.44 6.78
CA ASN A 336 -9.73 3.78 5.90
C ASN A 336 -10.13 5.30 5.76
N PRO A 337 -10.85 5.70 4.69
CA PRO A 337 -11.14 7.07 4.35
C PRO A 337 -12.42 7.55 5.07
N LYS A 338 -12.29 8.64 5.84
CA LYS A 338 -13.45 9.39 6.39
C LYS A 338 -14.54 9.57 5.34
N LEU A 339 -15.59 8.78 5.51
CA LEU A 339 -16.93 9.03 5.02
C LEU A 339 -17.31 10.50 5.22
N THR A 340 -17.92 11.06 4.19
CA THR A 340 -18.76 12.25 4.31
C THR A 340 -19.60 12.13 5.58
N MET A 341 -19.41 13.08 6.50
CA MET A 341 -20.21 13.15 7.71
C MET A 341 -21.67 13.40 7.31
N SER A 342 -22.46 12.34 7.20
CA SER A 342 -23.80 12.43 7.77
C SER A 342 -23.56 12.66 9.26
N SER A 343 -24.13 13.71 9.82
CA SER A 343 -24.06 13.92 11.27
C SER A 343 -24.57 12.65 11.96
N LEU A 344 -23.74 12.03 12.81
CA LEU A 344 -24.20 10.96 13.69
C LEU A 344 -25.41 11.48 14.47
N THR A 345 -26.44 10.65 14.61
CA THR A 345 -27.53 10.99 15.50
C THR A 345 -27.01 11.13 16.95
N PRO A 346 -27.68 11.89 17.82
CA PRO A 346 -27.28 12.00 19.24
C PRO A 346 -27.09 10.63 19.92
N SER A 347 -27.94 9.66 19.57
CA SER A 347 -27.84 8.28 20.07
C SER A 347 -26.56 7.57 19.59
N GLN A 348 -26.21 7.70 18.31
CA GLN A 348 -24.97 7.14 17.76
C GLN A 348 -23.72 7.78 18.36
N THR A 349 -23.71 9.10 18.53
CA THR A 349 -22.60 9.82 19.19
C THR A 349 -22.42 9.33 20.63
N SER A 350 -23.51 9.20 21.39
CA SER A 350 -23.45 8.67 22.75
C SER A 350 -22.93 7.23 22.80
N LEU A 351 -23.36 6.37 21.86
CA LEU A 351 -22.86 4.99 21.78
C LEU A 351 -21.36 4.93 21.45
N LYS A 352 -20.89 5.78 20.53
CA LYS A 352 -19.47 5.91 20.20
C LYS A 352 -18.63 6.34 21.40
N GLU A 353 -19.07 7.36 22.13
CA GLU A 353 -18.41 7.81 23.36
C GLU A 353 -18.37 6.72 24.43
N LYS A 354 -19.48 5.97 24.59
CA LYS A 354 -19.56 4.84 25.50
C LYS A 354 -18.59 3.71 25.09
N TYR A 355 -18.48 3.44 23.79
CA TYR A 355 -17.56 2.43 23.27
C TYR A 355 -16.11 2.81 23.58
N ILE A 356 -15.71 4.02 23.21
CA ILE A 356 -14.34 4.53 23.39
C ILE A 356 -13.96 4.59 24.88
N SER A 357 -14.86 5.03 25.75
CA SER A 357 -14.60 5.08 27.20
C SER A 357 -14.48 3.69 27.82
N THR A 358 -15.21 2.70 27.32
CA THR A 358 -15.19 1.32 27.86
C THR A 358 -14.01 0.51 27.34
N LEU A 359 -13.73 0.58 26.04
CA LEU A 359 -12.74 -0.29 25.39
C LEU A 359 -11.41 0.42 25.08
N GLY A 360 -11.36 1.74 25.24
CA GLY A 360 -10.19 2.57 24.99
C GLY A 360 -10.17 3.15 23.55
N PRO A 361 -9.51 4.29 23.33
CA PRO A 361 -9.51 4.96 22.02
C PRO A 361 -8.83 4.14 20.92
N SER A 362 -7.84 3.31 21.27
CA SER A 362 -7.17 2.40 20.32
C SER A 362 -8.06 1.28 19.79
N SER A 363 -9.21 1.04 20.42
CA SER A 363 -10.16 0.01 20.00
C SER A 363 -11.15 0.48 18.94
N TRP A 364 -11.27 1.80 18.73
CA TRP A 364 -12.19 2.36 17.74
C TRP A 364 -11.57 2.29 16.34
N THR A 365 -12.14 1.43 15.48
CA THR A 365 -11.70 1.25 14.09
C THR A 365 -12.71 1.87 13.12
N GLU A 366 -12.37 1.95 11.84
CA GLU A 366 -13.41 2.32 10.87
C GLU A 366 -14.51 1.26 10.77
N GLY A 367 -14.20 -0.02 10.95
CA GLY A 367 -15.23 -1.05 11.09
C GLY A 367 -16.26 -0.72 12.17
N CYS A 368 -15.82 -0.17 13.31
CA CYS A 368 -16.74 0.32 14.34
C CYS A 368 -17.57 1.54 13.88
N GLU A 369 -16.97 2.45 13.10
CA GLU A 369 -17.66 3.63 12.56
C GLU A 369 -18.73 3.25 11.53
N SER A 370 -18.41 2.35 10.60
CA SER A 370 -19.35 1.83 9.60
C SER A 370 -20.44 1.00 10.25
N LEU A 371 -20.09 0.14 11.21
CA LEU A 371 -21.07 -0.62 11.98
C LEU A 371 -21.98 0.30 12.81
N LEU A 372 -21.48 1.39 13.40
CA LEU A 372 -22.29 2.37 14.12
C LEU A 372 -23.40 2.96 13.24
N LYS A 373 -23.10 3.18 11.97
CA LYS A 373 -24.04 3.77 11.01
C LYS A 373 -25.03 2.75 10.47
N LEU A 374 -24.54 1.56 10.13
CA LEU A 374 -25.33 0.51 9.50
C LEU A 374 -26.20 -0.27 10.50
N SER A 375 -25.68 -0.52 11.72
CA SER A 375 -26.40 -1.19 12.80
C SER A 375 -25.84 -0.79 14.18
N PRO A 376 -26.30 0.35 14.74
CA PRO A 376 -25.95 0.75 16.11
C PRO A 376 -26.25 -0.33 17.15
N GLU A 377 -27.31 -1.12 16.95
CA GLU A 377 -27.71 -2.20 17.86
C GLU A 377 -26.66 -3.31 17.91
N MET A 378 -26.12 -3.69 16.75
CA MET A 378 -25.07 -4.70 16.67
C MET A 378 -23.74 -4.16 17.25
N LEU A 379 -23.43 -2.88 17.04
CA LEU A 379 -22.27 -2.28 17.71
C LEU A 379 -22.43 -2.28 19.24
N ALA A 380 -23.62 -1.96 19.74
CA ALA A 380 -23.90 -1.98 21.18
C ALA A 380 -23.80 -3.40 21.76
N ALA A 381 -24.27 -4.41 21.04
CA ALA A 381 -24.11 -5.82 21.41
C ALA A 381 -22.63 -6.25 21.40
N SER A 382 -21.88 -5.83 20.38
CA SER A 382 -20.43 -6.10 20.26
C SER A 382 -19.66 -5.45 21.41
N LEU A 383 -19.97 -4.20 21.75
CA LEU A 383 -19.42 -3.51 22.90
C LEU A 383 -19.70 -4.26 24.20
N HIS A 384 -20.94 -4.71 24.39
CA HIS A 384 -21.31 -5.47 25.57
C HIS A 384 -20.46 -6.74 25.69
N LEU A 385 -20.38 -7.53 24.61
CA LEU A 385 -19.60 -8.76 24.55
C LEU A 385 -18.10 -8.52 24.83
N SER A 386 -17.48 -7.57 24.12
CA SER A 386 -16.06 -7.21 24.31
C SER A 386 -15.75 -6.61 25.68
N SER A 387 -16.74 -6.08 26.39
CA SER A 387 -16.54 -5.52 27.73
C SER A 387 -16.46 -6.57 28.83
N ILE A 388 -16.92 -7.80 28.60
CA ILE A 388 -17.03 -8.82 29.65
C ILE A 388 -15.65 -9.20 30.23
N PRO A 389 -14.62 -9.55 29.44
CA PRO A 389 -13.29 -9.85 29.98
C PRO A 389 -12.71 -8.69 30.79
N LYS A 390 -12.88 -7.45 30.31
CA LYS A 390 -12.40 -6.25 31.00
C LYS A 390 -13.10 -5.97 32.33
N LYS A 391 -14.39 -6.32 32.44
CA LYS A 391 -15.17 -6.16 33.68
C LYS A 391 -14.83 -7.22 34.71
N LYS A 392 -14.64 -8.47 34.27
CA LYS A 392 -14.26 -9.58 35.15
C LYS A 392 -12.82 -9.42 35.63
N SER A 393 -11.92 -9.06 34.71
CA SER A 393 -10.54 -8.70 34.98
C SER A 393 -9.79 -9.78 35.78
N HIS A 394 -10.04 -11.06 35.50
CA HIS A 394 -9.26 -12.16 36.06
C HIS A 394 -7.83 -12.13 35.51
N LEU A 395 -7.63 -11.69 34.27
CA LEU A 395 -6.33 -11.39 33.69
C LEU A 395 -6.07 -9.88 33.72
N THR A 396 -4.79 -9.51 33.88
CA THR A 396 -4.40 -8.09 33.79
C THR A 396 -4.58 -7.56 32.35
N PRO A 397 -4.79 -6.25 32.15
CA PRO A 397 -4.93 -5.66 30.81
C PRO A 397 -3.77 -5.99 29.86
N LYS A 398 -2.56 -6.12 30.41
CA LYS A 398 -1.37 -6.56 29.68
C LYS A 398 -1.56 -7.97 29.12
N ILE A 399 -1.91 -8.94 29.98
CA ILE A 399 -2.10 -10.33 29.57
C ILE A 399 -3.30 -10.48 28.64
N GLN A 400 -4.41 -9.79 28.90
CA GLN A 400 -5.56 -9.77 27.96
C GLN A 400 -5.13 -9.35 26.55
N SER A 401 -4.26 -8.35 26.44
CA SER A 401 -3.74 -7.88 25.16
C SER A 401 -2.80 -8.90 24.48
N LEU A 402 -1.96 -9.61 25.24
CA LEU A 402 -1.10 -10.67 24.70
C LEU A 402 -1.91 -11.90 24.23
N ILE A 403 -2.96 -12.26 24.96
CA ILE A 403 -3.88 -13.34 24.57
C ILE A 403 -4.61 -12.99 23.27
N ALA A 404 -5.15 -11.78 23.16
CA ALA A 404 -5.78 -11.32 21.93
C ALA A 404 -4.78 -11.24 20.77
N LEU A 405 -3.53 -10.83 21.03
CA LEU A 405 -2.45 -10.85 20.03
C LEU A 405 -2.16 -12.27 19.53
N SER A 406 -2.12 -13.28 20.41
CA SER A 406 -1.94 -14.68 20.03
C SER A 406 -3.01 -15.13 19.04
N VAL A 407 -4.28 -14.82 19.32
CA VAL A 407 -5.40 -15.15 18.44
C VAL A 407 -5.26 -14.47 17.08
N ASP A 408 -4.97 -13.17 17.03
CA ASP A 408 -4.88 -12.40 15.78
C ASP A 408 -3.62 -12.66 14.96
N SER A 409 -2.53 -13.09 15.59
CA SER A 409 -1.27 -13.42 14.91
C SER A 409 -1.10 -14.90 14.58
N ALA A 410 -2.01 -15.77 15.03
CA ALA A 410 -2.03 -17.18 14.66
C ALA A 410 -2.08 -17.34 13.14
N SER A 411 -1.29 -18.26 12.59
CA SER A 411 -1.19 -18.51 11.14
C SER A 411 -2.51 -18.95 10.51
N THR A 412 -3.46 -19.43 11.31
CA THR A 412 -4.83 -19.79 10.91
C THR A 412 -5.77 -18.59 10.80
N HIS A 413 -5.38 -17.41 11.27
CA HIS A 413 -6.23 -16.21 11.30
C HIS A 413 -5.56 -14.98 10.67
N LEU A 414 -4.35 -14.60 11.11
CA LEU A 414 -3.53 -13.51 10.54
C LEU A 414 -4.31 -12.19 10.31
N TYR A 415 -5.06 -11.73 11.31
CA TYR A 415 -5.84 -10.51 11.23
C TYR A 415 -5.01 -9.27 11.56
N ILE A 416 -4.39 -8.69 10.52
CA ILE A 416 -3.44 -7.56 10.62
C ILE A 416 -3.96 -6.36 11.45
N PRO A 417 -5.21 -5.88 11.28
CA PRO A 417 -5.73 -4.77 12.09
C PRO A 417 -5.72 -5.09 13.59
N GLY A 418 -6.10 -6.32 13.95
CA GLY A 418 -6.05 -6.85 15.31
C GLY A 418 -4.63 -6.92 15.87
N ILE A 419 -3.68 -7.43 15.08
CA ILE A 419 -2.25 -7.47 15.46
C ILE A 419 -1.75 -6.06 15.84
N HIS A 420 -2.00 -5.05 15.00
CA HIS A 420 -1.61 -3.67 15.30
C HIS A 420 -2.28 -3.14 16.57
N LYS A 421 -3.58 -3.42 16.74
CA LYS A 421 -4.39 -2.98 17.90
C LYS A 421 -3.87 -3.60 19.21
N HIS A 422 -3.57 -4.89 19.21
CA HIS A 422 -3.18 -5.62 20.41
C HIS A 422 -1.71 -5.39 20.79
N ILE A 423 -0.80 -5.19 19.83
CA ILE A 423 0.56 -4.71 20.11
C ILE A 423 0.52 -3.33 20.80
N LYS A 424 -0.25 -2.38 20.27
CA LYS A 424 -0.39 -1.04 20.87
C LYS A 424 -1.00 -1.12 22.28
N SER A 425 -2.05 -1.92 22.46
CA SER A 425 -2.70 -2.09 23.76
C SER A 425 -1.80 -2.78 24.79
N ALA A 426 -0.99 -3.76 24.38
CA ALA A 426 -0.01 -4.43 25.24
C ALA A 426 1.06 -3.43 25.70
N LEU A 427 1.66 -2.66 24.77
CA LEU A 427 2.64 -1.62 25.10
C LEU A 427 2.07 -0.57 26.05
N ALA A 428 0.84 -0.08 25.79
CA ALA A 428 0.17 0.89 26.64
C ALA A 428 -0.13 0.34 28.05
N SER A 429 -0.25 -0.98 28.18
CA SER A 429 -0.45 -1.68 29.46
C SER A 429 0.87 -2.11 30.12
N GLY A 430 2.01 -1.64 29.61
CA GLY A 430 3.34 -1.89 30.17
C GLY A 430 4.01 -3.19 29.71
N ALA A 431 3.58 -3.80 28.59
CA ALA A 431 4.31 -4.90 27.99
C ALA A 431 5.64 -4.45 27.41
N SER A 432 6.69 -5.23 27.61
CA SER A 432 7.96 -5.03 26.93
C SER A 432 7.91 -5.52 25.47
N LYS A 433 8.86 -5.06 24.66
CA LYS A 433 9.06 -5.61 23.31
C LYS A 433 9.32 -7.12 23.35
N ASP A 434 10.05 -7.59 24.35
CA ASP A 434 10.43 -8.99 24.49
C ASP A 434 9.24 -9.87 24.86
N GLU A 435 8.29 -9.37 25.68
CA GLU A 435 7.04 -10.09 26.01
C GLU A 435 6.15 -10.25 24.77
N ILE A 436 6.09 -9.21 23.93
CA ILE A 436 5.35 -9.24 22.66
C ILE A 436 6.03 -10.21 21.70
N MET A 437 7.36 -10.16 21.55
CA MET A 437 8.11 -11.07 20.69
C MET A 437 7.95 -12.52 21.13
N GLU A 438 8.03 -12.79 22.44
CA GLU A 438 7.82 -14.13 22.99
C GLU A 438 6.40 -14.66 22.73
N THR A 439 5.39 -13.79 22.79
CA THR A 439 4.01 -14.16 22.42
C THR A 439 3.93 -14.61 20.96
N LEU A 440 4.61 -13.93 20.05
CA LEU A 440 4.65 -14.29 18.63
C LEU A 440 5.44 -15.61 18.40
N GLU A 441 6.56 -15.81 19.11
CA GLU A 441 7.34 -17.05 19.07
C GLU A 441 6.49 -18.26 19.51
N LEU A 442 5.78 -18.13 20.64
CA LEU A 442 4.87 -19.16 21.15
C LEU A 442 3.77 -19.47 20.14
N THR A 443 3.13 -18.44 19.60
CA THR A 443 2.04 -18.56 18.61
C THR A 443 2.49 -19.26 17.32
N SER A 444 3.75 -19.03 16.91
CA SER A 444 4.33 -19.63 15.70
C SER A 444 4.51 -21.15 15.79
N THR A 445 4.41 -21.74 16.99
CA THR A 445 4.50 -23.20 17.17
C THR A 445 3.27 -23.96 16.65
N LEU A 446 2.15 -23.27 16.38
CA LEU A 446 0.90 -23.85 15.89
C LEU A 446 1.10 -24.79 14.69
N GLY A 447 2.04 -24.48 13.79
CA GLY A 447 2.30 -25.25 12.58
C GLY A 447 2.65 -26.72 12.83
N ILE A 448 3.12 -27.09 14.03
CA ILE A 448 3.42 -28.49 14.35
C ILE A 448 2.19 -29.39 14.34
N HIS A 449 0.99 -28.84 14.44
CA HIS A 449 -0.24 -29.62 14.43
C HIS A 449 -0.45 -30.40 13.13
N ALA A 450 0.19 -29.98 12.03
CA ALA A 450 0.30 -30.79 10.82
C ALA A 450 0.97 -32.14 11.08
N CYS A 451 2.04 -32.17 11.88
CA CYS A 451 2.71 -33.42 12.28
C CYS A 451 1.93 -34.15 13.37
N ASN A 452 1.36 -33.45 14.35
CA ASN A 452 0.60 -34.09 15.43
C ASN A 452 -0.59 -34.91 14.91
N ILE A 453 -1.22 -34.47 13.81
CA ILE A 453 -2.30 -35.19 13.13
C ILE A 453 -1.73 -36.13 12.05
N GLY A 454 -0.82 -35.63 11.21
CA GLY A 454 -0.36 -36.33 10.02
C GLY A 454 0.54 -37.53 10.30
N VAL A 455 1.40 -37.47 11.33
CA VAL A 455 2.29 -38.58 11.67
C VAL A 455 1.52 -39.82 12.13
N PRO A 456 0.58 -39.74 13.10
CA PRO A 456 -0.22 -40.90 13.49
C PRO A 456 -0.99 -41.52 12.31
N LEU A 457 -1.59 -40.70 11.45
CA LEU A 457 -2.29 -41.17 10.25
C LEU A 457 -1.34 -41.85 9.25
N LEU A 458 -0.13 -41.31 9.07
CA LEU A 458 0.87 -41.94 8.22
C LEU A 458 1.27 -43.31 8.78
N VAL A 459 1.49 -43.42 10.10
CA VAL A 459 1.78 -44.70 10.76
C VAL A 459 0.64 -45.69 10.57
N GLU A 460 -0.60 -45.26 10.73
CA GLU A 460 -1.80 -46.08 10.51
C GLU A 460 -1.84 -46.63 9.07
N VAL A 461 -1.71 -45.77 8.06
CA VAL A 461 -1.67 -46.19 6.64
C VAL A 461 -0.49 -47.12 6.35
N MET A 462 0.68 -46.86 6.91
CA MET A 462 1.85 -47.74 6.73
C MET A 462 1.63 -49.12 7.36
N LYS A 463 0.91 -49.20 8.49
CA LYS A 463 0.54 -50.48 9.11
C LYS A 463 -0.51 -51.22 8.28
N GLU A 464 -1.52 -50.53 7.75
CA GLU A 464 -2.53 -51.10 6.85
C GLU A 464 -1.91 -51.72 5.58
N LEU A 465 -0.89 -51.05 5.03
CA LEU A 465 -0.17 -51.52 3.84
C LEU A 465 0.96 -52.52 4.16
N GLY A 466 1.18 -52.86 5.44
CA GLY A 466 2.21 -53.79 5.90
C GLY A 466 3.65 -53.28 5.77
N GLY A 467 3.85 -51.97 5.53
CA GLY A 467 5.18 -51.36 5.31
C GLY A 467 5.84 -50.78 6.55
N TYR A 468 5.11 -50.63 7.67
CA TYR A 468 5.62 -49.94 8.87
C TYR A 468 6.87 -50.59 9.47
N GLU A 469 6.81 -51.88 9.80
CA GLU A 469 7.93 -52.59 10.43
C GLU A 469 9.16 -52.62 9.52
N SER A 470 8.98 -52.89 8.21
CA SER A 470 10.09 -52.88 7.24
C SER A 470 10.78 -51.52 7.09
N HIS A 471 10.04 -50.43 7.27
CA HIS A 471 10.60 -49.08 7.22
C HIS A 471 11.44 -48.76 8.48
N LEU A 472 11.07 -49.33 9.63
CA LEU A 472 11.79 -49.13 10.89
C LEU A 472 13.03 -50.01 11.02
N GLU A 473 13.04 -51.22 10.45
CA GLU A 473 14.19 -52.15 10.50
C GLU A 473 15.51 -51.51 10.02
N GLY A 474 15.45 -50.58 9.06
CA GLY A 474 16.61 -49.84 8.56
C GLY A 474 17.06 -48.64 9.41
N LYS A 475 16.32 -48.29 10.48
CA LYS A 475 16.56 -47.10 11.34
C LYS A 475 16.96 -47.44 12.77
N ASN A 476 17.29 -48.70 13.05
CA ASN A 476 17.64 -49.21 14.39
C ASN A 476 18.97 -48.65 14.96
N GLY A 477 19.80 -48.00 14.17
CA GLY A 477 21.10 -47.45 14.61
C GLY A 477 21.06 -46.13 15.39
N ARG A 478 19.89 -45.49 15.56
CA ARG A 478 19.74 -44.17 16.22
C ARG A 478 19.00 -44.21 17.57
N GLU A 479 18.93 -45.37 18.22
CA GLU A 479 18.19 -45.56 19.49
C GLU A 479 18.64 -44.59 20.59
N GLU A 480 19.96 -44.44 20.77
CA GLU A 480 20.55 -43.59 21.79
C GLU A 480 20.28 -42.10 21.54
N GLU A 481 20.30 -41.68 20.27
CA GLU A 481 19.97 -40.33 19.83
C GLU A 481 18.50 -40.01 20.07
N ARG A 482 17.59 -40.92 19.72
CA ARG A 482 16.15 -40.77 20.01
C ARG A 482 15.89 -40.65 21.50
N GLU A 483 16.45 -41.53 22.32
CA GLU A 483 16.30 -41.47 23.77
C GLU A 483 16.89 -40.18 24.36
N LYS A 484 17.97 -39.64 23.78
CA LYS A 484 18.49 -38.32 24.15
C LYS A 484 17.49 -37.21 23.82
N LEU A 485 16.99 -37.13 22.58
CA LEU A 485 16.04 -36.12 22.14
C LEU A 485 14.73 -36.16 22.94
N LYS A 486 14.24 -37.36 23.26
CA LYS A 486 13.09 -37.57 24.14
C LYS A 486 13.30 -37.00 25.53
N ARG A 487 14.45 -37.32 26.17
CA ARG A 487 14.80 -36.75 27.48
C ARG A 487 14.91 -35.23 27.43
N GLU A 488 15.52 -34.68 26.38
CA GLU A 488 15.65 -33.23 26.21
C GLU A 488 14.29 -32.54 26.02
N PHE A 489 13.40 -33.12 25.22
CA PHE A 489 12.04 -32.62 25.04
C PHE A 489 11.29 -32.63 26.36
N THR A 490 11.25 -33.76 27.07
CA THR A 490 10.53 -33.87 28.35
C THR A 490 11.08 -32.88 29.37
N LYS A 491 12.40 -32.68 29.42
CA LYS A 491 13.02 -31.70 30.32
C LYS A 491 12.66 -30.25 29.96
N LYS A 492 12.68 -29.88 28.68
CA LYS A 492 12.43 -28.50 28.23
C LYS A 492 10.95 -28.13 28.21
N ARG A 493 10.06 -29.09 27.89
CA ARG A 493 8.62 -28.86 27.67
C ARG A 493 7.73 -29.36 28.80
N GLY A 494 8.24 -30.20 29.70
CA GLY A 494 7.51 -30.66 30.89
C GLY A 494 6.46 -31.76 30.66
N TYR A 495 6.37 -32.32 29.45
CA TYR A 495 5.46 -33.43 29.14
C TYR A 495 6.01 -34.36 28.04
N TRP A 496 5.39 -35.54 27.88
CA TRP A 496 5.61 -36.46 26.77
C TRP A 496 4.29 -37.11 26.36
N HIS A 497 4.09 -37.36 25.07
CA HIS A 497 2.87 -37.96 24.51
C HIS A 497 3.24 -38.97 23.43
N GLU A 498 2.41 -40.00 23.23
CA GLU A 498 2.66 -41.11 22.31
C GLU A 498 2.93 -40.67 20.86
N PHE A 499 2.22 -39.68 20.32
CA PHE A 499 2.52 -39.17 18.98
C PHE A 499 3.99 -38.70 18.79
N TRP A 500 4.64 -38.16 19.83
CA TRP A 500 6.03 -37.72 19.74
C TRP A 500 6.97 -38.92 19.55
N GLU A 501 6.57 -40.10 20.02
CA GLU A 501 7.30 -41.35 19.84
C GLU A 501 7.33 -41.74 18.36
N ASP A 502 6.17 -41.76 17.70
CA ASP A 502 6.07 -42.08 16.27
C ASP A 502 6.77 -41.02 15.41
N PHE A 503 6.63 -39.74 15.75
CA PHE A 503 7.29 -38.66 15.01
C PHE A 503 8.82 -38.77 15.12
N LEU A 504 9.36 -38.98 16.32
CA LEU A 504 10.78 -39.16 16.56
C LEU A 504 11.35 -40.42 15.87
N ARG A 505 10.55 -41.47 15.70
CA ARG A 505 10.94 -42.67 14.95
C ARG A 505 10.99 -42.43 13.44
N LEU A 506 10.03 -41.68 12.91
CA LEU A 506 9.95 -41.40 11.48
C LEU A 506 10.99 -40.37 11.04
N ASP A 507 11.17 -39.28 11.78
CA ASP A 507 12.04 -38.16 11.40
C ASP A 507 12.67 -37.46 12.63
N PRO A 508 13.78 -38.02 13.15
CA PRO A 508 14.46 -37.44 14.32
C PRO A 508 15.12 -36.08 14.03
N GLU A 509 15.52 -35.83 12.78
CA GLU A 509 16.16 -34.57 12.36
C GLU A 509 15.15 -33.43 12.39
N PHE A 510 13.95 -33.65 11.83
CA PHE A 510 12.88 -32.66 11.91
C PHE A 510 12.34 -32.49 13.33
N PHE A 511 12.28 -33.56 14.12
CA PHE A 511 11.93 -33.48 15.54
C PHE A 511 12.93 -32.61 16.32
N GLU A 512 14.24 -32.81 16.12
CA GLU A 512 15.28 -32.00 16.78
C GLU A 512 15.16 -30.51 16.41
N ALA A 513 15.01 -30.20 15.13
CA ALA A 513 14.81 -28.83 14.66
C ALA A 513 13.56 -28.17 15.27
N TYR A 514 12.45 -28.92 15.36
CA TYR A 514 11.24 -28.42 16.00
C TYR A 514 11.40 -28.26 17.52
N LEU A 515 12.10 -29.19 18.18
CA LEU A 515 12.44 -29.07 19.60
C LEU A 515 13.25 -27.80 19.86
N GLU A 516 14.25 -27.50 19.02
CA GLU A 516 15.01 -26.24 19.11
C GLU A 516 14.08 -25.04 18.97
N PHE A 517 13.33 -24.96 17.85
CA PHE A 517 12.43 -23.85 17.55
C PHE A 517 11.42 -23.56 18.68
N SER A 518 10.72 -24.60 19.15
CA SER A 518 9.67 -24.46 20.15
C SER A 518 10.20 -24.28 21.58
N SER A 519 11.48 -24.58 21.83
CA SER A 519 12.11 -24.38 23.13
C SER A 519 12.59 -22.95 23.36
N VAL A 520 12.75 -22.13 22.31
CA VAL A 520 13.31 -20.77 22.41
C VAL A 520 12.63 -19.94 23.51
N PRO A 521 11.28 -19.82 23.56
CA PRO A 521 10.61 -19.09 24.65
C PRO A 521 10.95 -19.63 26.05
N TRP A 522 11.21 -20.93 26.18
CA TRP A 522 11.41 -21.63 27.45
C TRP A 522 12.85 -21.63 27.96
N VAL A 523 13.83 -21.32 27.10
CA VAL A 523 15.25 -21.39 27.46
C VAL A 523 16.01 -20.09 27.21
N LYS A 524 15.48 -19.17 26.39
CA LYS A 524 16.18 -17.92 26.06
C LYS A 524 16.49 -17.10 27.32
N GLY A 525 17.71 -16.57 27.38
CA GLY A 525 18.18 -15.75 28.50
C GLY A 525 18.60 -16.53 29.76
N LYS A 526 18.50 -17.86 29.80
CA LYS A 526 19.06 -18.66 30.91
C LYS A 526 20.56 -18.90 30.74
N LEU A 527 21.28 -18.89 31.85
CA LEU A 527 22.64 -19.42 31.90
C LEU A 527 22.62 -20.96 32.05
N GLU A 528 23.65 -21.63 31.52
CA GLU A 528 23.78 -23.08 31.70
C GLU A 528 23.81 -23.45 33.19
N GLY A 529 22.85 -24.28 33.62
CA GLY A 529 22.73 -24.75 35.00
C GLY A 529 21.64 -24.09 35.84
N GLU A 530 20.95 -23.06 35.35
CA GLU A 530 19.84 -22.43 36.08
C GLU A 530 18.55 -23.28 36.06
N GLU A 531 17.93 -23.49 37.22
CA GLU A 531 16.62 -24.15 37.37
C GLU A 531 15.45 -23.19 37.04
N GLY A 532 14.27 -23.70 36.62
CA GLY A 532 13.09 -22.89 36.24
C GLY A 532 12.89 -22.66 34.73
N SER A 533 11.93 -21.82 34.33
CA SER A 533 11.70 -21.45 32.91
C SER A 533 12.52 -20.22 32.51
N GLY A 534 13.08 -20.22 31.30
CA GLY A 534 13.65 -19.02 30.67
C GLY A 534 12.59 -18.13 30.04
N GLY A 535 13.02 -17.17 29.22
CA GLY A 535 12.15 -16.14 28.64
C GLY A 535 11.74 -15.06 29.63
N VAL A 536 10.97 -14.09 29.15
CA VAL A 536 10.46 -12.96 29.95
C VAL A 536 9.02 -13.20 30.42
N LEU A 537 8.28 -14.12 29.79
CA LEU A 537 6.94 -14.49 30.23
C LEU A 537 7.01 -15.61 31.28
N GLU A 538 6.13 -15.55 32.28
CA GLU A 538 5.98 -16.64 33.25
C GLU A 538 5.33 -17.89 32.60
N PRO A 539 5.63 -19.12 33.05
CA PRO A 539 5.09 -20.36 32.48
C PRO A 539 3.57 -20.38 32.31
N LYS A 540 2.84 -19.87 33.31
CA LYS A 540 1.39 -19.76 33.29
C LYS A 540 0.91 -19.01 32.05
N VAL A 541 1.51 -17.84 31.76
CA VAL A 541 1.13 -17.00 30.62
C VAL A 541 1.47 -17.67 29.30
N LYS A 542 2.59 -18.38 29.19
CA LYS A 542 2.95 -19.14 27.97
C LYS A 542 1.88 -20.19 27.65
N GLU A 543 1.42 -20.91 28.66
CA GLU A 543 0.37 -21.92 28.51
C GLU A 543 -0.99 -21.30 28.16
N LEU A 544 -1.33 -20.14 28.73
CA LEU A 544 -2.53 -19.40 28.33
C LEU A 544 -2.46 -18.91 26.87
N ILE A 545 -1.27 -18.52 26.39
CA ILE A 545 -1.05 -18.14 24.97
C ILE A 545 -1.27 -19.32 24.05
N TYR A 546 -0.78 -20.52 24.40
CA TYR A 546 -1.06 -21.75 23.65
C TYR A 546 -2.56 -22.08 23.64
N CYS A 547 -3.24 -21.96 24.80
CA CYS A 547 -4.69 -22.13 24.87
C CYS A 547 -5.43 -21.16 23.94
N ALA A 548 -4.96 -19.92 23.80
CA ALA A 548 -5.62 -18.87 23.04
C ALA A 548 -5.73 -19.20 21.55
N PHE A 549 -4.65 -19.62 20.90
CA PHE A 549 -4.72 -19.99 19.49
C PHE A 549 -5.36 -21.36 19.28
N ASP A 550 -5.25 -22.29 20.24
CA ASP A 550 -5.87 -23.62 20.12
C ASP A 550 -7.39 -23.57 20.23
N VAL A 551 -7.95 -22.66 21.03
CA VAL A 551 -9.40 -22.47 21.14
C VAL A 551 -9.99 -21.52 20.10
N ALA A 552 -9.15 -20.79 19.35
CA ALA A 552 -9.63 -19.87 18.31
C ALA A 552 -10.49 -20.64 17.30
N ALA A 553 -11.63 -20.06 16.90
CA ALA A 553 -12.59 -20.68 15.98
C ALA A 553 -12.00 -21.00 14.60
N THR A 554 -10.87 -20.39 14.25
CA THR A 554 -10.10 -20.66 13.03
C THR A 554 -9.22 -21.91 13.11
N HIS A 555 -9.11 -22.54 14.28
CA HIS A 555 -8.23 -23.69 14.53
C HIS A 555 -8.89 -24.82 15.34
N LEU A 556 -9.45 -24.52 16.52
CA LEU A 556 -10.24 -25.46 17.35
C LEU A 556 -9.54 -26.80 17.63
N TYR A 557 -8.25 -26.77 17.98
CA TYR A 557 -7.45 -27.96 18.20
C TYR A 557 -7.58 -28.50 19.64
N GLN A 558 -8.54 -29.42 19.82
CA GLN A 558 -8.98 -29.92 21.13
C GLN A 558 -7.88 -30.59 21.96
N SER A 559 -7.01 -31.39 21.34
CA SER A 559 -5.97 -32.15 22.07
C SER A 559 -4.90 -31.22 22.65
N GLY A 560 -4.44 -30.23 21.87
CA GLY A 560 -3.54 -29.16 22.32
C GLY A 560 -4.19 -28.32 23.41
N LEU A 561 -5.42 -27.84 23.19
CA LEU A 561 -6.15 -27.05 24.17
C LEU A 561 -6.24 -27.75 25.54
N LYS A 562 -6.63 -29.03 25.55
CA LYS A 562 -6.76 -29.81 26.79
C LYS A 562 -5.41 -29.98 27.51
N LEU A 563 -4.33 -30.17 26.76
CA LEU A 563 -2.98 -30.25 27.31
C LEU A 563 -2.57 -28.93 27.96
N HIS A 564 -2.69 -27.83 27.22
CA HIS A 564 -2.28 -26.51 27.67
C HIS A 564 -3.14 -25.98 28.83
N MET A 565 -4.43 -26.31 28.88
CA MET A 565 -5.28 -26.05 30.06
C MET A 565 -4.76 -26.78 31.30
N ARG A 566 -4.36 -28.06 31.17
CA ARG A 566 -3.80 -28.83 32.30
C ARG A 566 -2.50 -28.20 32.78
N ASN A 567 -1.63 -27.80 31.87
CA ASN A 567 -0.36 -27.16 32.20
C ASN A 567 -0.58 -25.79 32.86
N ALA A 568 -1.48 -24.95 32.32
CA ALA A 568 -1.82 -23.66 32.91
C ALA A 568 -2.32 -23.81 34.35
N LEU A 569 -3.25 -24.74 34.61
CA LEU A 569 -3.71 -25.06 35.97
C LEU A 569 -2.57 -25.56 36.87
N GLY A 570 -1.67 -26.39 36.32
CA GLY A 570 -0.47 -26.85 37.02
C GLY A 570 0.50 -25.73 37.42
N TYR A 571 0.57 -24.66 36.63
CA TYR A 571 1.31 -23.43 36.93
C TYR A 571 0.51 -22.40 37.72
N GLY A 572 -0.66 -22.78 38.26
CA GLY A 572 -1.46 -21.95 39.16
C GLY A 572 -2.46 -21.03 38.47
N ALA A 573 -2.81 -21.28 37.21
CA ALA A 573 -3.95 -20.60 36.59
C ALA A 573 -5.26 -20.98 37.29
N SER A 574 -6.18 -20.03 37.41
CA SER A 574 -7.54 -20.34 37.87
C SER A 574 -8.44 -20.77 36.69
N PRO A 575 -9.53 -21.52 36.95
CA PRO A 575 -10.54 -21.79 35.93
C PRO A 575 -11.12 -20.51 35.30
N GLU A 576 -11.23 -19.44 36.08
CA GLU A 576 -11.72 -18.14 35.63
C GLU A 576 -10.73 -17.43 34.69
N GLU A 577 -9.42 -17.52 34.94
CA GLU A 577 -8.40 -17.02 34.01
C GLU A 577 -8.46 -17.75 32.66
N ILE A 578 -8.62 -19.08 32.68
CA ILE A 578 -8.77 -19.88 31.46
C ILE A 578 -10.07 -19.52 30.74
N MET A 579 -11.18 -19.38 31.49
CA MET A 579 -12.46 -18.97 30.90
C MET A 579 -12.35 -17.58 30.25
N GLU A 580 -11.61 -16.65 30.85
CA GLU A 580 -11.37 -15.33 30.28
C GLU A 580 -10.54 -15.41 28.98
N VAL A 581 -9.60 -16.35 28.85
CA VAL A 581 -8.94 -16.65 27.56
C VAL A 581 -9.95 -17.09 26.50
N LEU A 582 -10.89 -17.98 26.85
CA LEU A 582 -11.94 -18.42 25.92
C LEU A 582 -12.84 -17.27 25.49
N GLU A 583 -13.19 -16.38 26.42
CA GLU A 583 -13.98 -15.18 26.14
C GLU A 583 -13.24 -14.24 25.18
N ILE A 584 -11.95 -14.00 25.39
CA ILE A 584 -11.13 -13.15 24.52
C ILE A 584 -11.02 -13.77 23.12
N ALA A 585 -10.74 -15.07 23.01
CA ALA A 585 -10.65 -15.75 21.73
C ALA A 585 -11.98 -15.69 20.95
N THR A 586 -13.12 -15.76 21.64
CA THR A 586 -14.45 -15.65 21.00
C THR A 586 -14.64 -14.30 20.27
N LEU A 587 -13.98 -13.23 20.72
CA LEU A 587 -14.09 -11.90 20.14
C LEU A 587 -13.60 -11.82 18.69
N LEU A 588 -12.83 -12.81 18.21
CA LEU A 588 -12.43 -12.86 16.80
C LEU A 588 -13.62 -12.86 15.84
N SER A 589 -14.79 -13.30 16.31
CA SER A 589 -16.04 -13.28 15.54
C SER A 589 -16.46 -11.87 15.10
N ILE A 590 -16.09 -10.84 15.87
CA ILE A 590 -16.41 -9.43 15.61
C ILE A 590 -15.67 -8.93 14.35
N HIS A 591 -14.54 -9.55 13.98
CA HIS A 591 -13.76 -9.18 12.80
C HIS A 591 -14.59 -9.30 11.50
N THR A 592 -15.58 -10.21 11.47
CA THR A 592 -16.56 -10.30 10.38
C THR A 592 -17.20 -8.95 10.10
N LEU A 593 -17.66 -8.26 11.15
CA LEU A 593 -18.33 -6.97 11.03
C LEU A 593 -17.32 -5.86 10.77
N GLU A 594 -16.16 -5.89 11.43
CA GLU A 594 -15.13 -4.87 11.23
C GLU A 594 -14.62 -4.82 9.80
N VAL A 595 -14.53 -5.98 9.12
CA VAL A 595 -14.12 -6.08 7.73
C VAL A 595 -15.28 -5.82 6.77
N ALA A 596 -16.46 -6.39 7.01
CA ALA A 596 -17.56 -6.35 6.05
C ALA A 596 -18.32 -5.02 6.04
N THR A 597 -18.46 -4.34 7.19
CA THR A 597 -19.31 -3.14 7.26
C THR A 597 -18.77 -1.95 6.46
N PRO A 598 -17.45 -1.66 6.42
CA PRO A 598 -16.94 -0.63 5.52
C PRO A 598 -17.14 -1.00 4.04
N ILE A 599 -16.97 -2.28 3.69
CA ILE A 599 -17.19 -2.78 2.33
C ILE A 599 -18.66 -2.59 1.93
N LEU A 600 -19.59 -2.96 2.81
CA LEU A 600 -21.02 -2.77 2.57
C LEU A 600 -21.34 -1.30 2.35
N GLU A 601 -20.83 -0.42 3.22
CA GLU A 601 -21.05 1.03 3.11
C GLU A 601 -20.51 1.59 1.78
N GLN A 602 -19.38 1.09 1.28
CA GLN A 602 -18.82 1.47 -0.03
C GLN A 602 -19.78 1.15 -1.19
N TYR A 603 -20.47 0.01 -1.15
CA TYR A 603 -21.39 -0.41 -2.22
C TYR A 603 -22.82 0.13 -2.05
N THR A 604 -23.20 0.60 -0.85
CA THR A 604 -24.53 1.16 -0.59
C THR A 604 -24.57 2.69 -0.58
N SER A 605 -23.41 3.36 -0.52
CA SER A 605 -23.31 4.82 -0.60
C SER A 605 -23.79 5.33 -1.96
N GLY A 606 -25.05 5.79 -2.01
CA GLY A 606 -25.72 6.29 -3.23
C GLY A 606 -27.00 5.56 -3.63
N LYS A 607 -27.44 4.55 -2.87
CA LYS A 607 -28.71 3.81 -3.10
C LYS A 607 -29.78 4.04 -2.02
N ALA A 608 -29.68 5.12 -1.25
CA ALA A 608 -30.66 5.48 -0.23
C ALA A 608 -31.75 6.40 -0.80
#